data_AF-A0A915A2B3-F1
#
_entry.id   AF-A0A915A2B3-F1
#
_cell.length_a   1.000
_cell.length_b   1.000
_cell.length_c   1.000
_cell.angle_alpha   90.00
_cell.angle_beta   90.00
_cell.angle_gamma   90.00
#
_symmetry.space_group_name_H-M   'P 1'
#
loop_
_entity.id
_entity.type
_entity.pdbx_description
1 polymer ?
#
loop_
_entity_poly.entity_id
_entity_poly.type
_entity_poly.pdbx_seq_one_letter_code
_entity_poly.pdbx_strand_id
1 'polypeptide(L)'
;YSSSSSIRTPLRIDYVEFLLEQMRLCVARKDFIRQSILSKKISVRFFDDKSDEVQELKLKYCDLMIKLGLNDSAYLDVYRLYRNIFDTPRIQADAARSIQVLKCMALYVLLAPHTNEQSDLLHRVYEMRQLQLVPDYNVLLNLFVEEEIIFWKDKVVAQFEELLRRGTKTSPPTDVFDITESGNKRWSDLQSRVAEHVWLRTILVLFLLLFLLLNSPISEEGAVDEVMLGIRSDMFVHLWREQTVDKLSSIKFSYSLLATSYIELMKMLVLSHFLSHG
;
A
#
# COMPACT_ATOMS: atom_id res chain seq x y z
N TYR A 1 26.58 48.54 7.36
CA TYR A 1 27.47 47.55 6.73
C TYR A 1 28.48 47.07 7.76
N SER A 2 28.20 45.94 8.39
CA SER A 2 29.20 45.10 9.08
C SER A 2 28.51 43.84 9.61
N SER A 3 28.42 42.85 8.70
CA SER A 3 28.71 41.45 9.00
C SER A 3 28.04 40.83 10.23
N SER A 4 26.73 40.59 10.14
CA SER A 4 26.11 39.39 10.73
C SER A 4 26.46 38.18 9.87
N SER A 5 27.74 37.81 9.86
CA SER A 5 28.17 36.50 9.37
C SER A 5 27.57 35.46 10.31
N SER A 6 26.40 34.95 9.91
CA SER A 6 25.73 33.80 10.50
C SER A 6 26.79 32.73 10.76
N ILE A 7 27.06 32.47 12.05
CA ILE A 7 28.00 31.45 12.49
C ILE A 7 27.48 30.13 11.89
N ARG A 8 28.11 29.68 10.80
CA ARG A 8 28.07 28.28 10.35
C ARG A 8 28.33 27.45 11.60
N THR A 9 27.38 26.63 12.05
CA THR A 9 27.56 25.81 13.26
C THR A 9 27.92 24.38 12.85
N PRO A 10 29.21 24.06 12.57
CA PRO A 10 29.65 22.70 12.30
C PRO A 10 29.22 21.72 13.41
N LEU A 11 29.18 22.21 14.65
CA LEU A 11 28.64 21.51 15.83
C LEU A 11 27.24 20.92 15.64
N ARG A 12 26.39 21.52 14.79
CA ARG A 12 25.04 21.02 14.54
C ARG A 12 25.04 19.85 13.56
N ILE A 13 25.93 19.87 12.55
CA ILE A 13 26.10 18.78 11.59
C ILE A 13 26.71 17.57 12.29
N ASP A 14 27.79 17.79 13.05
CA ASP A 14 28.46 16.74 13.83
C ASP A 14 27.50 16.06 14.83
N TYR A 15 26.63 16.85 15.47
CA TYR A 15 25.61 16.33 16.38
C TYR A 15 24.58 15.45 15.67
N VAL A 16 24.10 15.85 14.49
CA VAL A 16 23.16 15.03 13.71
C VAL A 16 23.85 13.77 13.20
N GLU A 17 25.09 13.85 12.71
CA GLU A 17 25.86 12.68 12.31
C GLU A 17 26.05 11.69 13.47
N PHE A 18 26.39 12.20 14.66
CA PHE A 18 26.45 11.38 15.87
C PHE A 18 25.12 10.69 16.17
N LEU A 19 23.99 11.40 16.10
CA LEU A 19 22.66 10.81 16.33
C LEU A 19 22.32 9.74 15.27
N LEU A 20 22.65 9.96 14.00
CA LEU A 20 22.42 8.99 12.93
C LEU A 20 23.25 7.73 13.14
N GLU A 21 24.50 7.85 13.61
CA GLU A 21 25.33 6.69 13.92
C GLU A 21 24.76 5.90 15.11
N GLN A 22 24.26 6.59 16.14
CA GLN A 22 23.53 5.93 17.24
C GLN A 22 22.28 5.19 16.73
N MET A 23 21.51 5.80 15.82
CA MET A 23 20.36 5.14 15.20
C MET A 23 20.77 3.91 14.39
N ARG A 24 21.87 3.98 13.63
CA ARG A 24 22.42 2.84 12.88
C ARG A 24 22.78 1.68 13.82
N LEU A 25 23.38 1.96 14.97
CA LEU A 25 23.69 0.96 16.00
C LEU A 25 22.41 0.37 16.62
N CYS A 26 21.38 1.17 16.85
CA CYS A 26 20.07 0.67 17.31
C CYS A 26 19.46 -0.31 16.30
N VAL A 27 19.50 0.00 15.01
CA VAL A 27 19.04 -0.91 13.94
C VAL A 27 19.84 -2.21 13.95
N ALA A 28 21.16 -2.14 14.09
CA ALA A 28 22.02 -3.34 14.16
C ALA A 28 21.68 -4.24 15.36
N ARG A 29 21.24 -3.64 16.47
CA ARG A 29 20.79 -4.35 17.68
C ARG A 29 19.31 -4.72 17.67
N LYS A 30 18.56 -4.40 16.60
CA LYS A 30 17.10 -4.54 16.49
C LYS A 30 16.32 -3.81 17.61
N ASP A 31 16.85 -2.69 18.09
CA ASP A 31 16.24 -1.85 19.13
C ASP A 31 15.50 -0.66 18.50
N PHE A 32 14.34 -0.96 17.91
CA PHE A 32 13.53 0.01 17.17
C PHE A 32 12.85 1.05 18.08
N ILE A 33 12.59 0.71 19.35
CA ILE A 33 12.03 1.65 20.33
C ILE A 33 13.03 2.78 20.60
N ARG A 34 14.30 2.43 20.89
CA ARG A 34 15.33 3.46 21.10
C ARG A 34 15.59 4.25 19.83
N GLN A 35 15.59 3.61 18.67
CA GLN A 35 15.72 4.30 17.39
C GLN A 35 14.62 5.36 17.20
N SER A 36 13.36 5.00 17.49
CA SER A 36 12.20 5.92 17.41
C SER A 36 12.31 7.11 18.37
N ILE A 37 12.90 6.91 19.55
CA ILE A 37 13.16 8.00 20.50
C ILE A 37 14.29 8.91 20.00
N LEU A 38 15.34 8.33 19.40
CA LEU A 38 16.46 9.09 18.85
C LEU A 38 16.06 9.90 17.61
N SER A 39 15.23 9.36 16.71
CA SER A 39 14.79 10.07 15.51
C SER A 39 14.04 11.36 15.85
N LYS A 40 13.22 11.36 16.92
CA LYS A 40 12.51 12.54 17.42
C LYS A 40 13.43 13.68 17.90
N LYS A 41 14.70 13.39 18.19
CA LYS A 41 15.68 14.41 18.58
C LYS A 41 16.23 15.19 17.39
N ILE A 42 16.06 14.68 16.17
CA ILE A 42 16.49 15.34 14.94
C ILE A 42 15.33 16.21 14.45
N SER A 43 15.57 17.51 14.29
CA SER A 43 14.56 18.42 13.77
C SER A 43 14.44 18.27 12.26
N VAL A 44 13.22 18.13 11.74
CA VAL A 44 12.97 18.04 10.28
C VAL A 44 13.49 19.28 9.53
N ARG A 45 13.44 20.45 10.17
CA ARG A 45 13.96 21.72 9.63
C ARG A 45 15.47 21.71 9.39
N PHE A 46 16.20 20.79 10.01
CA PHE A 46 17.63 20.63 9.75
C PHE A 46 17.90 20.25 8.29
N PHE A 47 17.02 19.46 7.68
CA PHE A 47 17.17 18.96 6.32
C PHE A 47 16.68 19.92 5.23
N ASP A 48 16.21 21.11 5.60
CA ASP A 48 15.83 22.18 4.66
C ASP A 48 17.06 22.86 4.05
N ASP A 49 18.23 22.73 4.70
CA ASP A 49 19.49 23.23 4.14
C ASP A 49 19.89 22.40 2.91
N LYS A 50 20.25 23.11 1.84
CA LYS A 50 20.60 22.54 0.53
C LYS A 50 22.09 22.25 0.40
N SER A 51 22.88 22.44 1.46
CA SER A 51 24.29 22.06 1.47
C SER A 51 24.45 20.55 1.21
N ASP A 52 25.48 20.18 0.44
CA ASP A 52 25.69 18.79 0.02
C ASP A 52 25.85 17.82 1.20
N GLU A 53 26.54 18.26 2.26
CA GLU A 53 26.72 17.51 3.51
C GLU A 53 25.37 17.18 4.17
N VAL A 54 24.47 18.17 4.28
CA VAL A 54 23.15 17.98 4.89
C VAL A 54 22.26 17.08 4.02
N GLN A 55 22.36 17.18 2.70
CA GLN A 55 21.62 16.29 1.79
C GLN A 55 22.09 14.84 1.91
N GLU A 56 23.38 14.58 2.13
CA GLU A 56 23.88 13.23 2.42
C GLU A 56 23.34 12.70 3.75
N LEU A 57 23.34 13.52 4.80
CA LEU A 57 22.75 13.16 6.08
C LEU A 57 21.24 12.91 5.98
N LYS A 58 20.53 13.66 5.13
CA LYS A 58 19.10 13.46 4.85
C LYS A 58 18.85 12.07 4.25
N LEU A 59 19.64 11.65 3.27
CA LEU A 59 19.51 10.33 2.66
C LEU A 59 19.78 9.22 3.69
N LYS A 60 20.86 9.33 4.49
CA LYS A 60 21.15 8.40 5.60
C LYS A 60 20.00 8.33 6.62
N TYR A 61 19.44 9.48 6.98
CA TYR A 61 18.29 9.57 7.88
C TYR A 61 17.07 8.85 7.30
N CYS A 62 16.72 9.12 6.04
CA CYS A 62 15.60 8.48 5.37
C CYS A 62 15.77 6.95 5.31
N ASP A 63 16.96 6.44 5.01
CA ASP A 63 17.25 4.99 4.98
C ASP A 63 17.03 4.33 6.35
N LEU A 64 17.47 4.99 7.43
CA LEU A 64 17.25 4.50 8.79
C LEU A 64 15.77 4.55 9.17
N MET A 65 15.07 5.62 8.79
CA MET A 65 13.64 5.76 9.04
C MET A 65 12.79 4.76 8.27
N ILE A 66 13.20 4.38 7.04
CA ILE A 66 12.54 3.31 6.29
C ILE A 66 12.66 2.00 7.06
N LYS A 67 13.84 1.66 7.59
CA LYS A 67 14.02 0.44 8.40
C LYS A 67 13.13 0.43 9.64
N LEU A 68 12.95 1.59 10.27
CA LEU A 68 12.03 1.74 11.40
C LEU A 68 10.57 1.52 10.97
N GLY A 69 10.12 2.19 9.93
CA GLY A 69 8.75 2.06 9.42
C GLY A 69 8.41 0.65 8.92
N LEU A 70 9.38 -0.05 8.34
CA LEU A 70 9.23 -1.44 7.91
C LEU A 70 9.06 -2.42 9.07
N ASN A 71 9.70 -2.17 10.22
CA ASN A 71 9.49 -2.98 11.43
C ASN A 71 8.03 -2.90 11.89
N ASP A 72 7.49 -1.68 11.91
CA ASP A 72 6.12 -1.40 12.37
C ASP A 72 5.07 -1.63 11.27
N SER A 73 5.50 -2.05 10.06
CA SER A 73 4.64 -2.25 8.87
C SER A 73 3.85 -0.98 8.50
N ALA A 74 4.40 0.20 8.82
CA ALA A 74 3.84 1.51 8.54
C ALA A 74 4.12 1.91 7.07
N TYR A 75 3.50 1.21 6.13
CA TYR A 75 3.84 1.31 4.70
C TYR A 75 3.61 2.70 4.10
N LEU A 76 2.59 3.44 4.53
CA LEU A 76 2.36 4.82 4.07
C LEU A 76 3.46 5.79 4.52
N ASP A 77 3.97 5.63 5.74
CA ASP A 77 5.10 6.43 6.22
C ASP A 77 6.38 6.11 5.45
N VAL A 78 6.59 4.83 5.13
CA VAL A 78 7.68 4.38 4.26
C VAL A 78 7.54 5.00 2.86
N TYR A 79 6.35 5.00 2.27
CA TYR A 79 6.08 5.67 0.99
C TYR A 79 6.45 7.18 1.05
N ARG A 80 6.01 7.90 2.09
CA ARG A 80 6.33 9.33 2.26
C ARG A 80 7.84 9.57 2.35
N LEU A 81 8.58 8.68 3.01
CA LEU A 81 10.05 8.73 3.05
C LEU A 81 10.67 8.52 1.67
N TYR A 82 10.21 7.53 0.90
CA TYR A 82 10.67 7.33 -0.48
C TYR A 82 10.30 8.50 -1.39
N ARG A 83 9.15 9.14 -1.18
CA ARG A 83 8.80 10.38 -1.89
C ARG A 83 9.80 11.49 -1.60
N ASN A 84 10.18 11.68 -0.34
CA ASN A 84 11.18 12.67 0.04
C ASN A 84 12.58 12.36 -0.54
N ILE A 85 12.94 11.07 -0.67
CA ILE A 85 14.16 10.63 -1.34
C ILE A 85 14.07 10.95 -2.84
N PHE A 86 12.94 10.65 -3.49
CA PHE A 86 12.70 10.90 -4.90
C PHE A 86 12.75 12.39 -5.26
N ASP A 87 12.25 13.25 -4.39
CA ASP A 87 12.26 14.71 -4.58
C ASP A 87 13.65 15.33 -4.35
N THR A 88 14.64 14.56 -3.90
CA THR A 88 16.00 15.02 -3.67
C THR A 88 16.76 15.11 -5.01
N PRO A 89 17.32 16.28 -5.40
CA PRO A 89 17.93 16.49 -6.73
C PRO A 89 19.03 15.50 -7.09
N ARG A 90 19.84 15.09 -6.10
CA ARG A 90 20.92 14.12 -6.30
C ARG A 90 20.42 12.74 -6.72
N ILE A 91 19.23 12.36 -6.29
CA ILE A 91 18.59 11.09 -6.69
C ILE A 91 17.95 11.23 -8.05
N GLN A 92 17.35 12.38 -8.37
CA GLN A 92 16.78 12.63 -9.70
C GLN A 92 17.85 12.68 -10.80
N ALA A 93 19.06 13.12 -10.47
CA ALA A 93 20.20 13.11 -11.39
C ALA A 93 20.71 11.69 -11.72
N ASP A 94 20.48 10.72 -10.83
CA ASP A 94 20.86 9.33 -11.02
C ASP A 94 19.65 8.52 -11.49
N ALA A 95 19.54 8.28 -12.80
CA ALA A 95 18.43 7.57 -13.41
C ALA A 95 18.20 6.18 -12.80
N ALA A 96 19.26 5.45 -12.45
CA ALA A 96 19.13 4.09 -11.90
C ALA A 96 18.53 4.12 -10.49
N ARG A 97 19.01 5.02 -9.63
CA ARG A 97 18.46 5.19 -8.28
C ARG A 97 17.05 5.77 -8.30
N SER A 98 16.78 6.74 -9.18
CA SER A 98 15.45 7.33 -9.35
C SER A 98 14.42 6.27 -9.74
N ILE A 99 14.75 5.42 -10.72
CA ILE A 99 13.90 4.29 -11.13
C ILE A 99 13.66 3.32 -9.97
N GLN A 100 14.71 2.98 -9.21
CA GLN A 100 14.58 2.09 -8.06
C GLN A 100 13.66 2.66 -6.98
N VAL A 101 13.82 3.93 -6.64
CA VAL A 101 12.97 4.62 -5.66
C VAL A 101 11.52 4.67 -6.14
N LEU A 102 11.29 4.91 -7.43
CA LEU A 102 9.95 4.92 -8.01
C LEU A 102 9.26 3.55 -7.92
N LYS A 103 9.99 2.46 -8.17
CA LYS A 103 9.47 1.09 -7.95
C LYS A 103 9.09 0.87 -6.48
N CYS A 104 9.96 1.26 -5.55
CA CYS A 104 9.66 1.16 -4.12
C CYS A 104 8.39 1.96 -3.76
N MET A 105 8.24 3.18 -4.28
CA MET A 105 7.04 3.99 -4.05
C MET A 105 5.77 3.28 -4.50
N ALA A 106 5.75 2.73 -5.72
CA ALA A 106 4.62 1.97 -6.25
C ALA A 106 4.26 0.78 -5.34
N LEU A 107 5.27 0.01 -4.91
CA LEU A 107 5.06 -1.17 -4.07
C LEU A 107 4.56 -0.82 -2.66
N TYR A 108 5.12 0.19 -2.01
CA TYR A 108 4.73 0.53 -0.64
C TYR A 108 3.34 1.16 -0.54
N VAL A 109 2.88 1.86 -1.58
CA VAL A 109 1.47 2.32 -1.64
C VAL A 109 0.51 1.13 -1.79
N LEU A 110 0.89 0.11 -2.57
CA LEU A 110 0.08 -1.11 -2.71
C LEU A 110 0.05 -1.97 -1.44
N LEU A 111 1.14 -2.00 -0.67
CA LEU A 111 1.23 -2.76 0.58
C LEU A 111 0.41 -2.14 1.73
N ALA A 112 0.14 -0.84 1.66
CA ALA A 112 -0.61 -0.13 2.69
C ALA A 112 -2.08 -0.59 2.76
N PRO A 113 -2.67 -0.71 3.96
CA PRO A 113 -4.09 -1.02 4.11
C PRO A 113 -4.99 -0.05 3.36
N HIS A 114 -6.12 -0.56 2.84
CA HIS A 114 -7.09 0.26 2.13
C HIS A 114 -7.67 1.35 3.05
N THR A 115 -7.34 2.60 2.75
CA THR A 115 -7.81 3.80 3.46
C THR A 115 -8.02 4.91 2.44
N ASN A 116 -8.77 5.95 2.80
CA ASN A 116 -8.97 7.10 1.91
C ASN A 116 -7.64 7.73 1.50
N GLU A 117 -6.69 7.81 2.43
CA GLU A 117 -5.34 8.31 2.13
C GLU A 117 -4.61 7.39 1.14
N GLN A 118 -4.64 6.07 1.36
CA GLN A 118 -3.97 5.12 0.49
C GLN A 118 -4.53 5.16 -0.93
N SER A 119 -5.86 5.22 -1.09
CA SER A 119 -6.52 5.29 -2.39
C SER A 119 -6.15 6.57 -3.14
N ASP A 120 -6.23 7.73 -2.47
CA ASP A 120 -5.81 9.01 -3.05
C ASP A 120 -4.33 9.00 -3.47
N LEU A 121 -3.44 8.50 -2.61
CA LEU A 121 -2.02 8.34 -2.96
C LEU A 121 -1.79 7.38 -4.12
N LEU A 122 -2.55 6.28 -4.22
CA LEU A 122 -2.47 5.33 -5.33
C LEU A 122 -2.77 6.00 -6.66
N HIS A 123 -3.88 6.75 -6.75
CA HIS A 123 -4.24 7.50 -7.95
C HIS A 123 -3.19 8.56 -8.29
N ARG A 124 -2.70 9.31 -7.30
CA ARG A 124 -1.65 10.31 -7.52
C ARG A 124 -0.35 9.69 -8.05
N VAL A 125 0.04 8.51 -7.56
CA VAL A 125 1.24 7.80 -8.05
C VAL A 125 1.01 7.28 -9.48
N TYR A 126 -0.18 6.76 -9.77
CA TYR A 126 -0.54 6.27 -11.10
C TYR A 126 -0.51 7.39 -12.17
N GLU A 127 -0.93 8.61 -11.81
CA GLU A 127 -0.90 9.79 -12.69
C GLU A 127 0.51 10.37 -12.93
N MET A 128 1.54 9.88 -12.21
CA MET A 128 2.90 10.38 -12.38
C MET A 128 3.47 10.00 -13.75
N ARG A 129 3.87 11.01 -14.54
CA ARG A 129 4.53 10.80 -15.84
C ARG A 129 5.77 9.92 -15.75
N GLN A 130 6.49 9.99 -14.63
CA GLN A 130 7.71 9.22 -14.38
C GLN A 130 7.45 7.71 -14.33
N LEU A 131 6.21 7.28 -14.09
CA LEU A 131 5.81 5.87 -14.06
C LEU A 131 5.97 5.18 -15.43
N GLN A 132 6.02 5.96 -16.52
CA GLN A 132 6.37 5.45 -17.86
C GLN A 132 7.76 4.82 -17.92
N LEU A 133 8.66 5.17 -16.99
CA LEU A 133 10.00 4.58 -16.89
C LEU A 133 9.98 3.15 -16.31
N VAL A 134 8.87 2.74 -15.72
CA VAL A 134 8.68 1.42 -15.08
C VAL A 134 7.36 0.80 -15.53
N PRO A 135 7.24 0.43 -16.82
CA PRO A 135 5.97 -0.02 -17.41
C PRO A 135 5.38 -1.24 -16.70
N ASP A 136 6.20 -2.19 -16.26
CA ASP A 136 5.73 -3.38 -15.54
C ASP A 136 5.00 -3.02 -14.22
N TYR A 137 5.53 -2.02 -13.50
CA TYR A 137 4.93 -1.53 -12.25
C TYR A 137 3.69 -0.67 -12.52
N ASN A 138 3.66 0.01 -13.67
CA ASN A 138 2.47 0.74 -14.11
C ASN A 138 1.30 -0.24 -14.34
N VAL A 139 1.54 -1.34 -15.06
CA VAL A 139 0.51 -2.38 -15.27
C VAL A 139 0.05 -2.96 -13.94
N LEU A 140 0.97 -3.21 -12.99
CA LEU A 140 0.60 -3.69 -11.67
C LEU A 140 -0.30 -2.69 -10.92
N LEU A 141 0.03 -1.39 -10.91
CA LEU A 141 -0.80 -0.36 -10.29
C LEU A 141 -2.16 -0.23 -10.99
N ASN A 142 -2.17 -0.36 -12.31
CA ASN A 142 -3.38 -0.30 -13.13
C ASN A 142 -4.42 -1.32 -12.68
N LEU A 143 -4.00 -2.54 -12.29
CA LEU A 143 -4.93 -3.56 -11.79
C LEU A 143 -5.72 -3.10 -10.55
N PHE A 144 -5.11 -2.30 -9.68
CA PHE A 144 -5.77 -1.76 -8.49
C PHE A 144 -6.55 -0.47 -8.79
N VAL A 145 -6.20 0.25 -9.86
CA VAL A 145 -6.88 1.48 -10.28
C VAL A 145 -8.10 1.18 -11.16
N GLU A 146 -8.01 0.24 -12.11
CA GLU A 146 -9.05 -0.10 -13.08
C GLU A 146 -10.26 -0.84 -12.49
N GLU A 147 -10.35 -0.95 -11.16
CA GLU A 147 -11.50 -1.47 -10.43
C GLU A 147 -11.90 -2.93 -10.78
N GLU A 148 -11.06 -3.65 -11.52
CA GLU A 148 -11.33 -5.04 -11.92
C GLU A 148 -11.13 -6.04 -10.77
N ILE A 149 -11.81 -7.18 -10.88
CA ILE A 149 -11.61 -8.32 -9.98
C ILE A 149 -10.27 -9.00 -10.31
N ILE A 150 -9.35 -8.98 -9.35
CA ILE A 150 -8.00 -9.55 -9.50
C ILE A 150 -7.98 -10.99 -8.96
N PHE A 151 -7.59 -11.96 -9.78
CA PHE A 151 -7.35 -13.33 -9.32
C PHE A 151 -5.89 -13.51 -8.91
N TRP A 152 -5.64 -13.75 -7.61
CA TRP A 152 -4.29 -13.80 -7.05
C TRP A 152 -3.35 -14.75 -7.80
N LYS A 153 -3.74 -16.01 -8.00
CA LYS A 153 -2.88 -17.02 -8.63
C LYS A 153 -2.64 -16.75 -10.12
N ASP A 154 -3.71 -16.50 -10.86
CA ASP A 154 -3.66 -16.46 -12.33
C ASP A 154 -3.16 -15.13 -12.88
N LYS A 155 -3.34 -14.03 -12.12
CA LYS A 155 -2.87 -12.70 -12.52
C LYS A 155 -1.58 -12.34 -11.79
N VAL A 156 -1.62 -12.24 -10.46
CA VAL A 156 -0.49 -11.67 -9.70
C VAL A 156 0.68 -12.64 -9.62
N VAL A 157 0.44 -13.88 -9.18
CA VAL A 157 1.49 -14.89 -9.04
C VAL A 157 2.08 -15.25 -10.41
N ALA A 158 1.23 -15.59 -11.37
CA ALA A 158 1.69 -16.02 -12.69
C ALA A 158 2.46 -14.94 -13.49
N GLN A 159 2.08 -13.67 -13.38
CA GLN A 159 2.67 -12.60 -14.20
C GLN A 159 3.73 -11.75 -13.47
N PHE A 160 3.62 -11.61 -12.14
CA PHE A 160 4.44 -10.66 -11.39
C PHE A 160 5.33 -11.30 -10.32
N GLU A 161 5.16 -12.57 -9.94
CA GLU A 161 5.98 -13.18 -8.88
C GLU A 161 7.48 -13.16 -9.22
N GLU A 162 7.84 -13.57 -10.44
CA GLU A 162 9.24 -13.58 -10.89
C GLU A 162 9.82 -12.16 -10.90
N LEU A 163 9.06 -11.19 -11.42
CA LEU A 163 9.47 -9.79 -11.47
C LEU A 163 9.66 -9.19 -10.07
N LEU A 164 8.73 -9.44 -9.15
CA LEU A 164 8.73 -8.84 -7.82
C LEU A 164 9.74 -9.48 -6.86
N ARG A 165 9.98 -10.80 -6.97
CA ARG A 165 10.89 -11.53 -6.08
C ARG A 165 12.33 -11.63 -6.58
N ARG A 166 12.53 -11.79 -7.89
CA ARG A 166 13.86 -12.02 -8.49
C ARG A 166 14.32 -10.87 -9.37
N GLY A 167 13.40 -10.05 -9.85
CA GLY A 167 13.67 -9.07 -10.90
C GLY A 167 13.80 -9.73 -12.26
N THR A 168 13.59 -8.96 -13.31
CA THR A 168 13.78 -9.40 -14.70
C THR A 168 15.07 -8.81 -15.27
N LYS A 169 15.47 -9.26 -16.46
CA LYS A 169 16.62 -8.70 -17.18
C LYS A 169 16.46 -7.20 -17.47
N THR A 170 15.23 -6.72 -17.59
CA THR A 170 14.88 -5.33 -17.88
C THR A 170 14.67 -4.50 -16.61
N SER A 171 14.28 -5.13 -15.49
CA SER A 171 14.04 -4.44 -14.23
C SER A 171 14.76 -5.16 -13.06
N PRO A 172 15.83 -4.57 -12.49
CA PRO A 172 16.53 -5.20 -11.36
C PRO A 172 15.60 -5.35 -10.15
N PRO A 173 15.87 -6.34 -9.28
CA PRO A 173 15.06 -6.60 -8.09
C PRO A 173 15.04 -5.38 -7.16
N THR A 174 13.92 -5.23 -6.46
CA THR A 174 13.68 -4.11 -5.55
C THR A 174 13.99 -4.42 -4.09
N ASP A 175 14.36 -5.67 -3.78
CA ASP A 175 14.59 -6.24 -2.45
C ASP A 175 13.37 -6.17 -1.48
N VAL A 176 12.22 -5.74 -1.98
CA VAL A 176 10.97 -5.64 -1.21
C VAL A 176 10.37 -7.02 -0.95
N PHE A 177 10.42 -7.95 -1.90
CA PHE A 177 9.81 -9.29 -1.77
C PHE A 177 10.84 -10.43 -1.74
N ASP A 178 12.04 -10.15 -1.25
CA ASP A 178 13.09 -11.17 -1.09
C ASP A 178 12.62 -12.41 -0.33
N ILE A 179 13.32 -13.52 -0.54
CA ILE A 179 13.06 -14.80 0.14
C ILE A 179 13.65 -14.76 1.57
N THR A 180 13.32 -13.70 2.30
CA THR A 180 13.62 -13.48 3.72
C THR A 180 12.32 -13.56 4.51
N GLU A 181 12.41 -13.67 5.83
CA GLU A 181 11.22 -13.66 6.70
C GLU A 181 10.38 -12.38 6.51
N SER A 182 11.04 -11.21 6.42
CA SER A 182 10.38 -9.92 6.18
C SER A 182 9.80 -9.80 4.77
N GLY A 183 10.50 -10.28 3.74
CA GLY A 183 9.99 -10.28 2.37
C GLY A 183 8.77 -11.21 2.19
N ASN A 184 8.78 -12.38 2.84
CA ASN A 184 7.64 -13.28 2.86
C ASN A 184 6.44 -12.70 3.63
N LYS A 185 6.69 -11.96 4.72
CA LYS A 185 5.63 -11.19 5.39
C LYS A 185 5.01 -10.17 4.43
N ARG A 186 5.84 -9.37 3.75
CA ARG A 186 5.36 -8.38 2.76
C ARG A 186 4.61 -9.02 1.60
N TRP A 187 5.01 -10.20 1.15
CA TRP A 187 4.29 -10.96 0.14
C TRP A 187 2.88 -11.39 0.61
N SER A 188 2.78 -11.86 1.86
CA SER A 188 1.48 -12.18 2.48
C SER A 188 0.63 -10.93 2.68
N ASP A 189 1.24 -9.79 3.02
CA ASP A 189 0.53 -8.52 3.12
C ASP A 189 -0.03 -8.10 1.76
N LEU A 190 0.76 -8.18 0.67
CA LEU A 190 0.29 -7.91 -0.69
C LEU A 190 -0.90 -8.80 -1.07
N GLN A 191 -0.84 -10.09 -0.77
CA GLN A 191 -1.96 -10.99 -0.99
C GLN A 191 -3.22 -10.55 -0.24
N SER A 192 -3.06 -10.07 0.99
CA SER A 192 -4.18 -9.57 1.80
C SER A 192 -4.77 -8.30 1.17
N ARG A 193 -3.96 -7.43 0.57
CA ARG A 193 -4.41 -6.24 -0.17
C ARG A 193 -5.19 -6.57 -1.44
N VAL A 194 -4.75 -7.59 -2.17
CA VAL A 194 -5.50 -8.09 -3.33
C VAL A 194 -6.87 -8.61 -2.90
N ALA A 195 -6.92 -9.38 -1.81
CA ALA A 195 -8.19 -9.87 -1.27
C ALA A 195 -9.11 -8.73 -0.79
N GLU A 196 -8.56 -7.71 -0.10
CA GLU A 196 -9.30 -6.51 0.31
C GLU A 196 -9.88 -5.78 -0.89
N HIS A 197 -9.07 -5.53 -1.93
CA HIS A 197 -9.52 -4.88 -3.18
C HIS A 197 -10.66 -5.66 -3.83
N VAL A 198 -10.49 -6.97 -4.04
CA VAL A 198 -11.53 -7.83 -4.65
C VAL A 198 -12.81 -7.83 -3.83
N TRP A 199 -12.71 -7.87 -2.50
CA TRP A 199 -13.88 -7.86 -1.63
C TRP A 199 -14.66 -6.55 -1.70
N LEU A 200 -13.95 -5.41 -1.65
CA LEU A 200 -14.55 -4.08 -1.83
C LEU A 200 -15.24 -3.96 -3.18
N ARG A 201 -14.61 -4.44 -4.26
CA ARG A 201 -15.22 -4.43 -5.61
C ARG A 201 -16.44 -5.32 -5.71
N THR A 202 -16.38 -6.51 -5.13
CA THR A 202 -17.53 -7.43 -5.11
C THR A 202 -18.72 -6.80 -4.40
N ILE A 203 -18.51 -6.17 -3.23
CA ILE A 203 -19.60 -5.48 -2.50
C ILE A 203 -20.17 -4.33 -3.31
N LEU A 204 -19.32 -3.52 -3.95
CA LEU A 204 -19.79 -2.40 -4.77
C LEU A 204 -20.68 -2.86 -5.92
N VAL A 205 -20.27 -3.92 -6.63
CA VAL A 205 -21.07 -4.52 -7.72
C VAL A 205 -22.40 -5.07 -7.20
N LEU A 206 -22.39 -5.77 -6.06
CA LEU A 206 -23.62 -6.28 -5.44
C LEU A 206 -24.57 -5.16 -5.00
N PHE A 207 -24.03 -4.07 -4.45
CA PHE A 207 -24.82 -2.90 -4.07
C PHE A 207 -25.44 -2.21 -5.29
N LEU A 208 -24.68 -2.04 -6.38
CA LEU A 208 -25.19 -1.49 -7.64
C LEU A 208 -26.27 -2.37 -8.26
N LEU A 209 -26.06 -3.68 -8.31
CA LEU A 209 -27.07 -4.64 -8.79
C LEU A 209 -28.34 -4.58 -7.96
N LEU A 210 -28.23 -4.54 -6.63
CA LEU A 210 -29.40 -4.42 -5.77
C LEU A 210 -30.13 -3.10 -5.99
N PHE A 211 -29.39 -1.99 -6.07
CA PHE A 211 -29.97 -0.68 -6.36
C PHE A 211 -30.73 -0.69 -7.69
N LEU A 212 -30.17 -1.30 -8.75
CA LEU A 212 -30.85 -1.42 -10.04
C LEU A 212 -32.09 -2.32 -9.97
N LEU A 213 -32.05 -3.42 -9.21
CA LEU A 213 -33.20 -4.31 -9.02
C LEU A 213 -34.34 -3.62 -8.25
N LEU A 214 -34.03 -2.88 -7.19
CA LEU A 214 -35.02 -2.13 -6.40
C LEU A 214 -35.67 -0.99 -7.19
N ASN A 215 -34.95 -0.40 -8.15
CA ASN A 215 -35.46 0.66 -9.01
C ASN A 215 -35.98 0.15 -10.38
N SER A 216 -35.99 -1.16 -10.60
CA SER A 216 -36.49 -1.76 -11.83
C SER A 216 -38.03 -1.79 -11.81
N PRO A 217 -38.70 -1.40 -12.91
CA PRO A 217 -40.16 -1.50 -13.02
C PRO A 217 -40.68 -2.94 -13.14
N ILE A 218 -39.80 -3.96 -13.15
CA ILE A 218 -40.12 -5.38 -13.43
C ILE A 218 -40.00 -6.24 -12.16
N SER A 219 -40.21 -5.69 -10.95
CA SER A 219 -40.07 -6.46 -9.71
C SER A 219 -41.23 -7.45 -9.47
N GLU A 220 -41.31 -8.52 -10.25
CA GLU A 220 -41.93 -9.75 -9.76
C GLU A 220 -41.05 -10.32 -8.63
N GLU A 221 -41.63 -10.56 -7.45
CA GLU A 221 -40.95 -11.04 -6.22
C GLU A 221 -39.98 -12.20 -6.48
N GLY A 222 -40.26 -13.06 -7.47
CA GLY A 222 -39.42 -14.23 -7.79
C GLY A 222 -38.07 -13.92 -8.45
N ALA A 223 -37.94 -12.83 -9.22
CA ALA A 223 -36.71 -12.52 -9.95
C ALA A 223 -35.60 -12.00 -9.01
N VAL A 224 -35.98 -11.28 -7.95
CA VAL A 224 -35.05 -10.78 -6.94
C VAL A 224 -34.51 -11.94 -6.09
N ASP A 225 -35.35 -12.90 -5.73
CA ASP A 225 -34.95 -14.08 -4.95
C ASP A 225 -34.01 -15.00 -5.75
N GLU A 226 -34.24 -15.20 -7.05
CA GLU A 226 -33.36 -16.00 -7.92
C GLU A 226 -31.99 -15.35 -8.11
N VAL A 227 -31.94 -14.04 -8.33
CA VAL A 227 -30.67 -13.28 -8.45
C VAL A 227 -29.92 -13.28 -7.12
N MET A 228 -30.63 -13.08 -6.00
CA MET A 228 -30.02 -13.14 -4.66
C MET A 228 -29.53 -14.55 -4.32
N LEU A 229 -30.22 -15.61 -4.74
CA LEU A 229 -29.76 -17.00 -4.59
C LEU A 229 -28.51 -17.30 -5.44
N GLY A 230 -28.46 -16.84 -6.69
CA GLY A 230 -27.30 -16.99 -7.58
C GLY A 230 -26.05 -16.25 -7.08
N ILE A 231 -26.25 -15.07 -6.49
CA ILE A 231 -25.18 -14.31 -5.80
C ILE A 231 -24.67 -15.04 -4.55
N ARG A 232 -25.56 -15.77 -3.85
CA ARG A 232 -25.35 -16.30 -2.49
C ARG A 232 -24.56 -17.61 -2.43
N SER A 233 -24.59 -18.49 -3.44
CA SER A 233 -24.02 -19.85 -3.27
C SER A 233 -22.64 -20.07 -3.88
N ASP A 234 -22.42 -19.69 -5.14
CA ASP A 234 -21.29 -20.28 -5.88
C ASP A 234 -20.17 -19.28 -6.11
N MET A 235 -20.47 -18.08 -6.63
CA MET A 235 -19.44 -17.11 -6.98
C MET A 235 -18.74 -16.53 -5.74
N PHE A 236 -19.49 -16.17 -4.69
CA PHE A 236 -18.92 -15.58 -3.48
C PHE A 236 -18.09 -16.60 -2.68
N VAL A 237 -18.59 -17.85 -2.56
CA VAL A 237 -17.87 -18.92 -1.85
C VAL A 237 -16.65 -19.37 -2.64
N HIS A 238 -16.72 -19.48 -3.97
CA HIS A 238 -15.56 -19.83 -4.80
C HIS A 238 -14.50 -18.72 -4.79
N LEU A 239 -14.87 -17.46 -5.06
CA LEU A 239 -13.93 -16.34 -5.05
C LEU A 239 -13.27 -16.17 -3.68
N TRP A 240 -14.04 -16.33 -2.59
CA TRP A 240 -13.50 -16.22 -1.24
C TRP A 240 -12.61 -17.41 -0.86
N ARG A 241 -12.97 -18.63 -1.25
CA ARG A 241 -12.21 -19.87 -0.97
C ARG A 241 -10.95 -20.00 -1.83
N GLU A 242 -10.94 -19.51 -3.06
CA GLU A 242 -9.76 -19.56 -3.95
C GLU A 242 -8.72 -18.48 -3.64
N GLN A 243 -9.14 -17.33 -3.09
CA GLN A 243 -8.24 -16.21 -2.81
C GLN A 243 -7.63 -16.21 -1.40
N THR A 244 -8.16 -16.99 -0.44
CA THR A 244 -7.68 -16.98 0.95
C THR A 244 -6.63 -18.05 1.27
N VAL A 245 -5.53 -17.62 1.90
CA VAL A 245 -4.57 -18.50 2.60
C VAL A 245 -5.08 -18.81 4.01
N ASP A 246 -4.81 -20.02 4.48
CA ASP A 246 -5.24 -20.57 5.78
C ASP A 246 -4.88 -19.73 7.03
N LYS A 247 -3.97 -18.75 6.93
CA LYS A 247 -3.48 -17.94 8.06
C LYS A 247 -4.38 -16.76 8.46
N LEU A 248 -5.43 -16.45 7.72
CA LEU A 248 -6.32 -15.31 8.00
C LEU A 248 -7.49 -15.68 8.93
N SER A 249 -7.33 -16.51 9.97
CA SER A 249 -8.47 -16.95 10.81
C SER A 249 -9.23 -15.81 11.52
N SER A 250 -8.54 -14.75 11.96
CA SER A 250 -9.16 -13.59 12.62
C SER A 250 -9.88 -12.66 11.64
N ILE A 251 -9.27 -12.43 10.47
CA ILE A 251 -9.83 -11.64 9.36
C ILE A 251 -10.99 -12.43 8.71
N LYS A 252 -10.85 -13.76 8.56
CA LYS A 252 -11.91 -14.70 8.14
C LYS A 252 -13.18 -14.42 8.94
N PHE A 253 -13.07 -14.32 10.26
CA PHE A 253 -14.23 -14.13 11.14
C PHE A 253 -14.87 -12.74 10.99
N SER A 254 -14.07 -11.66 10.95
CA SER A 254 -14.62 -10.31 10.85
C SER A 254 -15.29 -10.06 9.49
N TYR A 255 -14.67 -10.49 8.40
CA TYR A 255 -15.22 -10.28 7.05
C TYR A 255 -16.30 -11.31 6.70
N SER A 256 -16.26 -12.55 7.24
CA SER A 256 -17.38 -13.48 7.10
C SER A 256 -18.59 -12.99 7.88
N LEU A 257 -18.41 -12.49 9.11
CA LEU A 257 -19.48 -11.89 9.90
C LEU A 257 -20.05 -10.67 9.20
N LEU A 258 -19.21 -9.76 8.70
CA LEU A 258 -19.65 -8.59 7.93
C LEU A 258 -20.35 -8.98 6.63
N ALA A 259 -19.88 -10.00 5.92
CA ALA A 259 -20.56 -10.49 4.71
C ALA A 259 -21.91 -11.12 5.06
N THR A 260 -21.98 -11.97 6.08
CA THR A 260 -23.25 -12.57 6.53
C THR A 260 -24.21 -11.52 7.08
N SER A 261 -23.73 -10.56 7.87
CA SER A 261 -24.56 -9.50 8.42
C SER A 261 -25.02 -8.54 7.33
N TYR A 262 -24.18 -8.23 6.34
CA TYR A 262 -24.56 -7.41 5.19
C TYR A 262 -25.56 -8.12 4.29
N ILE A 263 -25.39 -9.42 4.03
CA ILE A 263 -26.39 -10.23 3.31
C ILE A 263 -27.73 -10.24 4.06
N GLU A 264 -27.72 -10.43 5.38
CA GLU A 264 -28.95 -10.37 6.17
C GLU A 264 -29.57 -8.97 6.20
N LEU A 265 -28.76 -7.90 6.27
CA LEU A 265 -29.23 -6.52 6.23
C LEU A 265 -29.82 -6.17 4.86
N MET A 266 -29.23 -6.68 3.77
CA MET A 266 -29.75 -6.56 2.41
C MET A 266 -31.05 -7.34 2.23
N LYS A 267 -31.16 -8.57 2.75
CA LYS A 267 -32.44 -9.31 2.79
C LYS A 267 -33.52 -8.53 3.53
N MET A 268 -33.19 -7.97 4.69
CA MET A 268 -34.13 -7.19 5.50
C MET A 268 -34.57 -5.90 4.79
N LEU A 269 -33.65 -5.20 4.11
CA LEU A 269 -33.97 -4.00 3.32
C LEU A 269 -34.89 -4.33 2.13
N VAL A 270 -34.59 -5.40 1.39
CA VAL A 270 -35.42 -5.87 0.28
C VAL A 270 -36.82 -6.26 0.77
N LEU A 271 -36.90 -7.10 1.81
CA LEU A 271 -38.17 -7.49 2.43
C LEU A 271 -38.98 -6.28 2.91
N SER A 272 -38.32 -5.29 3.52
CA SER A 272 -38.99 -4.06 3.99
C SER A 272 -39.53 -3.20 2.84
N HIS A 273 -38.86 -3.16 1.69
CA HIS A 273 -39.30 -2.42 0.53
C HIS A 273 -40.55 -3.06 -0.09
N PHE A 274 -40.55 -4.38 -0.26
CA PHE A 274 -41.70 -5.13 -0.76
C PHE A 274 -42.92 -5.02 0.18
N LEU A 275 -42.71 -5.09 1.50
CA LEU A 275 -43.78 -4.88 2.50
C LEU A 275 -44.33 -3.44 2.53
N SER A 276 -43.61 -2.46 1.98
CA SER A 276 -44.04 -1.06 1.91
C SER A 276 -44.78 -0.69 0.61
N HIS A 277 -44.66 -1.54 -0.43
CA HIS A 277 -45.24 -1.32 -1.77
C HIS A 277 -46.27 -2.39 -2.21
N GLY A 278 -46.55 -3.39 -1.38
CA GLY A 278 -47.73 -4.26 -1.45
C GLY A 278 -48.83 -3.80 -0.51
#